data_AF-A0A9P5N7V3-F1
#
_entry.id   AF-A0A9P5N7V3-F1
#
_cell.length_a   1.000
_cell.length_b   1.000
_cell.length_c   1.000
_cell.angle_alpha   90.00
_cell.angle_beta   90.00
_cell.angle_gamma   90.00
#
_symmetry.space_group_name_H-M   'P 1'
#
loop_
_entity.id
_entity.type
_entity.pdbx_description
1 polymer ?
#
loop_
_entity_poly.entity_id
_entity_poly.type
_entity_poly.pdbx_seq_one_letter_code
_entity_poly.pdbx_strand_id
1 'polypeptide(L)'
;MLGFRSILLAATVLLVGSALAAPSPSPHRDPVTGERTHLSPADTFGNGIHPAYSHNFGSHVAAHGLGGPHSLHEIPGAHELVRAHNTAAREHGRTAAEHRSAHRAHLAVAQAHTRNGNHAAAAAHLEEAHFHRKQAALHTSERQRHRTNASAIHGHNSGSLHTARLSSSRARLGYTQASLSHTHAKIAHAHLDAAHSHHLAAQKFRSEGDHEMARYHSGQARVHRTSAARLAPGSLN
;
A
#
# COMPACT_ATOMS: atom_id res chain seq x y z
N MET A 1 52.13 -7.76 4.54
CA MET A 1 51.14 -8.75 5.00
C MET A 1 50.16 -8.09 5.97
N LEU A 2 49.04 -7.57 5.46
CA LEU A 2 47.90 -7.05 6.22
C LEU A 2 46.80 -6.83 5.16
N GLY A 3 45.78 -7.71 5.10
CA GLY A 3 44.74 -7.54 4.07
C GLY A 3 43.71 -8.66 3.89
N PHE A 4 43.65 -9.69 4.74
CA PHE A 4 42.73 -10.83 4.52
C PHE A 4 41.54 -10.93 5.49
N ARG A 5 41.30 -9.94 6.36
CA ARG A 5 40.26 -10.05 7.41
C ARG A 5 38.92 -9.37 7.12
N SER A 6 38.78 -8.61 6.02
CA SER A 6 37.53 -7.88 5.74
C SER A 6 36.57 -8.59 4.77
N ILE A 7 36.94 -9.77 4.25
CA ILE A 7 36.11 -10.52 3.27
C ILE A 7 35.10 -11.45 3.98
N LEU A 8 35.31 -11.79 5.25
CA LEU A 8 34.48 -12.78 5.93
C LEU A 8 33.15 -12.24 6.49
N LEU A 9 32.93 -10.93 6.58
CA LEU A 9 31.68 -10.36 7.12
C LEU A 9 30.62 -10.03 6.06
N ALA A 10 30.98 -9.97 4.77
CA ALA A 10 30.02 -9.71 3.70
C ALA A 10 29.37 -10.99 3.14
N ALA A 11 29.95 -12.17 3.42
CA ALA A 11 29.44 -13.46 2.94
C ALA A 11 28.37 -14.08 3.86
N THR A 12 28.25 -13.66 5.11
CA THR A 12 27.35 -14.27 6.10
C THR A 12 25.92 -13.72 6.07
N VAL A 13 25.67 -12.58 5.42
CA VAL A 13 24.30 -12.04 5.26
C VAL A 13 23.61 -12.56 3.98
N LEU A 14 24.35 -13.18 3.06
CA LEU A 14 23.80 -13.71 1.81
C LEU A 14 23.30 -15.17 1.89
N LEU A 15 23.51 -15.87 3.02
CA LEU A 15 23.28 -17.31 3.15
C LEU A 15 21.97 -17.71 3.86
N VAL A 16 21.08 -16.76 4.13
CA VAL A 16 19.74 -17.04 4.70
C VAL A 16 18.61 -16.90 3.66
N GLY A 17 18.92 -16.49 2.42
CA GLY A 17 17.91 -16.26 1.38
C GLY A 17 17.72 -17.39 0.36
N SER A 18 18.43 -18.51 0.47
CA SER A 18 18.52 -19.52 -0.60
C SER A 18 18.30 -20.94 -0.09
N ALA A 19 17.17 -21.21 0.55
CA ALA A 19 16.74 -22.58 0.82
C ALA A 19 15.21 -22.68 0.90
N LEU A 20 14.59 -23.00 -0.23
CA LEU A 20 13.45 -23.92 -0.39
C LEU A 20 12.88 -23.77 -1.81
N ALA A 21 13.61 -24.35 -2.77
CA ALA A 21 12.96 -24.93 -3.94
C ALA A 21 12.63 -26.38 -3.54
N ALA A 22 11.35 -26.70 -3.44
CA ALA A 22 10.83 -28.05 -3.31
C ALA A 22 9.59 -28.19 -4.21
N PRO A 23 9.29 -29.41 -4.69
CA PRO A 23 8.71 -29.65 -6.00
C PRO A 23 7.19 -29.44 -6.06
N SER A 24 6.74 -29.14 -7.28
CA SER A 24 5.35 -29.08 -7.71
C SER A 24 4.55 -30.35 -7.39
N PRO A 25 3.37 -30.22 -6.76
CA PRO A 25 2.25 -31.09 -7.02
C PRO A 25 1.18 -30.35 -7.84
N SER A 26 0.85 -30.88 -9.01
CA SER A 26 -0.39 -30.54 -9.69
C SER A 26 -1.57 -30.88 -8.79
N PRO A 27 -2.61 -30.03 -8.75
CA PRO A 27 -3.91 -30.57 -9.07
C PRO A 27 -4.73 -29.65 -9.99
N HIS A 28 -5.45 -30.32 -10.88
CA HIS A 28 -6.65 -29.85 -11.57
C HIS A 28 -7.51 -28.90 -10.72
N ARG A 29 -7.72 -27.66 -11.19
CA ARG A 29 -8.94 -26.87 -11.00
C ARG A 29 -8.98 -25.71 -12.01
N ASP A 30 -10.18 -25.50 -12.56
CA ASP A 30 -10.51 -24.63 -13.68
C ASP A 30 -10.08 -23.15 -13.55
N PRO A 31 -9.89 -22.44 -14.67
CA PRO A 31 -9.53 -21.03 -14.66
C PRO A 31 -10.75 -20.19 -14.26
N VAL A 32 -10.76 -19.69 -13.03
CA VAL A 32 -11.54 -18.47 -12.75
C VAL A 32 -10.77 -17.33 -13.39
N THR A 33 -11.29 -16.88 -14.52
CA THR A 33 -10.98 -15.62 -15.20
C THR A 33 -10.54 -14.55 -14.22
N GLY A 34 -9.29 -14.12 -14.36
CA GLY A 34 -8.75 -12.93 -13.71
C GLY A 34 -9.46 -11.70 -14.26
N GLU A 35 -10.64 -11.42 -13.72
CA GLU A 35 -11.33 -10.17 -13.96
C GLU A 35 -10.49 -9.07 -13.33
N ARG A 36 -9.87 -8.25 -14.20
CA ARG A 36 -9.36 -6.93 -13.84
C ARG A 36 -10.51 -6.17 -13.18
N THR A 37 -10.57 -6.18 -11.85
CA THR A 37 -11.19 -5.06 -11.14
C THR A 37 -10.19 -3.90 -11.18
N HIS A 38 -10.04 -3.30 -12.36
CA HIS A 38 -9.83 -1.86 -12.42
C HIS A 38 -11.06 -1.27 -11.75
N LEU A 39 -11.01 -1.14 -10.42
CA LEU A 39 -11.90 -0.23 -9.72
C LEU A 39 -11.43 1.16 -10.14
N SER A 40 -12.00 1.63 -11.25
CA SER A 40 -11.93 3.03 -11.64
C SER A 40 -12.32 3.87 -10.41
N PRO A 41 -11.79 5.09 -10.23
CA PRO A 41 -12.30 6.01 -9.21
C PRO A 41 -13.81 6.23 -9.30
N ALA A 42 -14.44 5.89 -10.43
CA ALA A 42 -15.89 5.86 -10.61
C ALA A 42 -16.56 4.55 -10.12
N ASP A 43 -15.88 3.40 -10.14
CA ASP A 43 -16.52 2.09 -9.92
C ASP A 43 -16.49 1.63 -8.46
N THR A 44 -15.68 2.28 -7.59
CA THR A 44 -15.84 2.15 -6.13
C THR A 44 -16.83 3.18 -5.56
N PHE A 45 -17.23 4.17 -6.37
CA PHE A 45 -18.04 5.31 -5.96
C PHE A 45 -19.34 5.48 -6.76
N GLY A 46 -19.68 4.52 -7.63
CA GLY A 46 -20.73 4.69 -8.62
C GLY A 46 -21.57 3.43 -8.82
N ASN A 47 -22.35 3.06 -7.81
CA ASN A 47 -23.76 2.76 -8.07
C ASN A 47 -24.59 2.86 -6.79
N GLY A 48 -25.50 3.83 -6.77
CA GLY A 48 -26.76 3.68 -6.05
C GLY A 48 -26.89 4.27 -4.65
N ILE A 49 -26.26 5.41 -4.33
CA ILE A 49 -26.97 6.42 -3.52
C ILE A 49 -26.67 7.77 -4.19
N HIS A 50 -27.71 8.38 -4.74
CA HIS A 50 -27.73 9.77 -5.15
C HIS A 50 -26.96 10.65 -4.13
N PRO A 51 -26.41 11.81 -4.52
CA PRO A 51 -26.36 12.91 -3.56
C PRO A 51 -27.82 13.13 -3.20
N ALA A 52 -28.27 12.52 -2.10
CA ALA A 52 -29.55 12.85 -1.52
C ALA A 52 -29.47 14.34 -1.33
N TYR A 53 -30.23 15.02 -2.19
CA TYR A 53 -30.95 16.23 -1.90
C TYR A 53 -30.69 16.69 -0.48
N SER A 54 -30.13 17.90 -0.40
CA SER A 54 -30.36 18.85 0.68
C SER A 54 -31.80 18.76 1.18
N HIS A 55 -32.06 17.79 2.06
CA HIS A 55 -33.07 17.90 3.08
C HIS A 55 -32.30 18.38 4.28
N ASN A 56 -32.31 19.71 4.38
CA ASN A 56 -32.42 20.41 5.64
C ASN A 56 -33.45 19.63 6.47
N PHE A 57 -32.99 18.64 7.25
CA PHE A 57 -33.78 18.20 8.38
C PHE A 57 -33.77 19.39 9.29
N GLY A 58 -34.84 20.17 9.16
CA GLY A 58 -35.18 21.26 10.03
C GLY A 58 -34.82 20.82 11.44
N SER A 59 -33.97 21.63 12.04
CA SER A 59 -33.88 21.83 13.46
C SER A 59 -35.28 21.76 14.08
N HIS A 60 -35.71 20.56 14.49
CA HIS A 60 -36.65 20.43 15.57
C HIS A 60 -35.85 20.73 16.84
N VAL A 61 -35.69 22.03 17.08
CA VAL A 61 -35.46 22.57 18.41
C VAL A 61 -36.67 22.16 19.23
N ALA A 62 -36.61 20.97 19.84
CA ALA A 62 -37.36 20.72 21.05
C ALA A 62 -36.60 21.47 22.16
N ALA A 63 -36.87 22.77 22.27
CA ALA A 63 -36.52 23.55 23.43
C ALA A 63 -37.37 23.06 24.60
N HIS A 64 -36.89 22.08 25.34
CA HIS A 64 -37.36 21.82 26.69
C HIS A 64 -36.19 21.37 27.57
N GLY A 65 -35.96 22.11 28.64
CA GLY A 65 -35.28 21.60 29.84
C GLY A 65 -33.92 22.22 30.11
N LEU A 66 -33.92 23.26 30.94
CA LEU A 66 -32.80 23.66 31.78
C LEU A 66 -32.28 22.45 32.57
N GLY A 67 -30.97 22.14 32.50
CA GLY A 67 -30.37 21.14 33.39
C GLY A 67 -28.96 20.68 32.98
N GLY A 68 -27.94 21.32 33.53
CA GLY A 68 -26.65 20.70 33.92
C GLY A 68 -25.64 20.27 32.83
N PRO A 69 -24.33 20.30 33.13
CA PRO A 69 -23.31 19.62 32.33
C PRO A 69 -23.44 18.11 32.54
N HIS A 70 -24.35 17.47 31.81
CA HIS A 70 -24.39 16.01 31.76
C HIS A 70 -23.16 15.50 31.01
N SER A 71 -22.14 15.14 31.80
CA SER A 71 -21.01 14.34 31.38
C SER A 71 -21.51 13.16 30.52
N LEU A 72 -20.80 12.79 29.45
CA LEU A 72 -21.07 11.63 28.57
C LEU A 72 -21.45 10.33 29.31
N HIS A 73 -21.16 10.25 30.61
CA HIS A 73 -21.39 9.16 31.54
C HIS A 73 -22.84 8.67 31.68
N GLU A 74 -23.85 9.46 31.31
CA GLU A 74 -25.27 9.14 31.58
C GLU A 74 -26.08 8.70 30.35
N ILE A 75 -25.49 8.62 29.15
CA ILE A 75 -26.24 8.26 27.93
C ILE A 75 -25.86 6.87 27.41
N PRO A 76 -26.70 5.84 27.64
CA PRO A 76 -26.50 4.50 27.09
C PRO A 76 -26.24 4.55 25.58
N GLY A 77 -25.16 3.92 25.13
CA GLY A 77 -24.82 3.82 23.69
C GLY A 77 -24.04 5.01 23.10
N ALA A 78 -23.95 6.18 23.76
CA ALA A 78 -23.14 7.30 23.28
C ALA A 78 -21.64 6.97 23.31
N HIS A 79 -21.17 6.34 24.39
CA HIS A 79 -19.77 5.88 24.52
C HIS A 79 -19.38 4.86 23.45
N GLU A 80 -20.29 3.96 23.07
CA GLU A 80 -20.02 2.96 22.04
C GLU A 80 -19.85 3.61 20.67
N LEU A 81 -20.70 4.59 20.36
CA LEU A 81 -20.62 5.35 19.13
C LEU A 81 -19.31 6.16 19.04
N VAL A 82 -18.94 6.85 20.13
CA VAL A 82 -17.65 7.56 20.22
C VAL A 82 -16.47 6.61 20.00
N ARG A 83 -16.50 5.43 20.63
CA ARG A 83 -15.48 4.38 20.42
C ARG A 83 -15.42 3.92 18.97
N ALA A 84 -16.56 3.73 18.31
CA ALA A 84 -16.61 3.29 16.91
C ALA A 84 -16.01 4.35 15.96
N HIS A 85 -16.38 5.62 16.11
CA HIS A 85 -15.80 6.71 15.32
C HIS A 85 -14.30 6.86 15.58
N ASN A 86 -13.86 6.80 16.84
CA ASN A 86 -12.43 6.85 17.16
C ASN A 86 -11.66 5.66 16.58
N THR A 87 -12.28 4.48 16.51
CA THR A 87 -11.68 3.30 15.87
C THR A 87 -11.54 3.52 14.37
N ALA A 88 -12.60 3.95 13.69
CA ALA A 88 -12.54 4.28 12.27
C ALA A 88 -11.47 5.34 11.96
N ALA A 89 -11.38 6.40 12.78
CA ALA A 89 -10.36 7.43 12.64
C ALA A 89 -8.93 6.88 12.78
N ARG A 90 -8.70 5.97 13.74
CA ARG A 90 -7.39 5.31 13.89
C ARG A 90 -7.04 4.44 12.69
N GLU A 91 -7.98 3.62 12.22
CA GLU A 91 -7.74 2.75 11.06
C GLU A 91 -7.44 3.58 9.81
N HIS A 92 -8.22 4.63 9.52
CA HIS A 92 -7.92 5.55 8.42
C HIS A 92 -6.56 6.24 8.58
N GLY A 93 -6.16 6.61 9.81
CA GLY A 93 -4.82 7.15 10.06
C GLY A 93 -3.70 6.17 9.73
N ARG A 94 -3.87 4.90 10.11
CA ARG A 94 -2.94 3.81 9.79
C ARG A 94 -2.88 3.55 8.29
N THR A 95 -4.04 3.44 7.63
CA THR A 95 -4.14 3.22 6.19
C THR A 95 -3.52 4.36 5.39
N ALA A 96 -3.76 5.62 5.77
CA ALA A 96 -3.13 6.77 5.15
C ALA A 96 -1.60 6.72 5.25
N ALA A 97 -1.06 6.28 6.39
CA ALA A 97 0.38 6.11 6.56
C ALA A 97 0.92 5.01 5.63
N GLU A 98 0.20 3.90 5.47
CA GLU A 98 0.63 2.81 4.60
C GLU A 98 0.61 3.20 3.11
N HIS A 99 -0.43 3.92 2.67
CA HIS A 99 -0.42 4.49 1.30
C HIS A 99 0.74 5.47 1.09
N ARG A 100 1.14 6.25 2.10
CA ARG A 100 2.35 7.09 1.99
C ARG A 100 3.63 6.25 1.85
N SER A 101 3.70 5.10 2.53
CA SER A 101 4.82 4.16 2.38
C SER A 101 4.86 3.54 0.98
N ALA A 102 3.73 3.05 0.48
CA ALA A 102 3.60 2.53 -0.89
C ALA A 102 3.97 3.59 -1.94
N HIS A 103 3.48 4.83 -1.78
CA HIS A 103 3.83 5.96 -2.64
C HIS A 103 5.34 6.18 -2.75
N ARG A 104 6.04 6.25 -1.60
CA ARG A 104 7.50 6.45 -1.59
C ARG A 104 8.23 5.26 -2.23
N ALA A 105 7.79 4.03 -1.96
CA ALA A 105 8.41 2.85 -2.54
C ALA A 105 8.28 2.84 -4.07
N HIS A 106 7.10 3.14 -4.60
CA HIS A 106 6.88 3.25 -6.04
C HIS A 106 7.69 4.38 -6.69
N LEU A 107 7.82 5.54 -6.04
CA LEU A 107 8.70 6.61 -6.53
C LEU A 107 10.17 6.14 -6.63
N ALA A 108 10.67 5.44 -5.62
CA ALA A 108 12.05 4.95 -5.61
C ALA A 108 12.30 3.95 -6.75
N VAL A 109 11.34 3.04 -7.00
CA VAL A 109 11.41 2.08 -8.10
C VAL A 109 11.32 2.77 -9.46
N ALA A 110 10.42 3.75 -9.62
CA ALA A 110 10.33 4.53 -10.85
C ALA A 110 11.63 5.25 -11.20
N GLN A 111 12.28 5.86 -10.20
CA GLN A 111 13.60 6.48 -10.38
C GLN A 111 14.66 5.45 -10.77
N ALA A 112 14.64 4.27 -10.14
CA ALA A 112 15.58 3.20 -10.48
C ALA A 112 15.36 2.66 -11.91
N HIS A 113 14.12 2.53 -12.38
CA HIS A 113 13.83 2.19 -13.77
C HIS A 113 14.27 3.29 -14.75
N THR A 114 14.08 4.56 -14.39
CA THR A 114 14.54 5.70 -15.18
C THR A 114 16.05 5.66 -15.38
N ARG A 115 16.82 5.44 -14.30
CA ARG A 115 18.29 5.28 -14.37
C ARG A 115 18.73 4.10 -15.23
N ASN A 116 17.90 3.07 -15.31
CA ASN A 116 18.15 1.87 -16.14
C ASN A 116 17.57 1.97 -17.56
N GLY A 117 17.06 3.14 -17.98
CA GLY A 117 16.51 3.38 -19.31
C GLY A 117 15.15 2.72 -19.60
N ASN A 118 14.49 2.14 -18.59
CA ASN A 118 13.17 1.53 -18.75
C ASN A 118 12.07 2.54 -18.39
N HIS A 119 11.82 3.48 -19.31
CA HIS A 119 10.86 4.56 -19.10
C HIS A 119 9.41 4.08 -18.99
N ALA A 120 9.05 2.98 -19.66
CA ALA A 120 7.71 2.40 -19.58
C ALA A 120 7.40 1.87 -18.18
N ALA A 121 8.30 1.06 -17.60
CA ALA A 121 8.15 0.59 -16.21
C ALA A 121 8.21 1.75 -15.21
N ALA A 122 9.04 2.76 -15.47
CA ALA A 122 9.10 3.96 -14.65
C ALA A 122 7.75 4.70 -14.63
N ALA A 123 7.12 4.90 -15.79
CA ALA A 123 5.81 5.55 -15.90
C ALA A 123 4.73 4.78 -15.14
N ALA A 124 4.66 3.45 -15.29
CA ALA A 124 3.72 2.61 -14.55
C ALA A 124 3.86 2.76 -13.03
N HIS A 125 5.09 2.78 -12.51
CA HIS A 125 5.33 3.01 -11.09
C HIS A 125 5.02 4.46 -10.64
N LEU A 126 5.20 5.47 -11.51
CA LEU A 126 4.79 6.85 -11.19
C LEU A 126 3.28 6.98 -11.08
N GLU A 127 2.53 6.33 -11.96
CA GLU A 127 1.06 6.29 -11.91
C GLU A 127 0.59 5.66 -10.59
N GLU A 128 1.16 4.51 -10.21
CA GLU A 128 0.84 3.83 -8.95
C GLU A 128 1.23 4.69 -7.73
N ALA A 129 2.39 5.36 -7.78
CA ALA A 129 2.79 6.32 -6.76
C ALA A 129 1.75 7.45 -6.64
N HIS A 130 1.25 8.00 -7.75
CA HIS A 130 0.22 9.03 -7.71
C HIS A 130 -1.12 8.51 -7.17
N PHE A 131 -1.52 7.29 -7.51
CA PHE A 131 -2.69 6.63 -6.94
C PHE A 131 -2.58 6.54 -5.41
N HIS A 132 -1.49 5.99 -4.89
CA HIS A 132 -1.30 5.89 -3.44
C HIS A 132 -1.24 7.26 -2.75
N ARG A 133 -0.67 8.29 -3.38
CA ARG A 133 -0.69 9.66 -2.83
C ARG A 133 -2.12 10.19 -2.68
N LYS A 134 -2.98 9.99 -3.69
CA LYS A 134 -4.40 10.39 -3.64
C LYS A 134 -5.15 9.62 -2.54
N GLN A 135 -4.94 8.31 -2.45
CA GLN A 135 -5.56 7.47 -1.41
C GLN A 135 -5.14 7.87 0.01
N ALA A 136 -3.87 8.22 0.21
CA ALA A 136 -3.41 8.73 1.50
C ALA A 136 -4.11 10.03 1.91
N ALA A 137 -4.38 10.92 0.96
CA ALA A 137 -5.12 12.16 1.21
C ALA A 137 -6.59 11.86 1.58
N LEU A 138 -7.26 10.98 0.83
CA LEU A 138 -8.64 10.55 1.11
C LEU A 138 -8.78 9.98 2.52
N HIS A 139 -7.90 9.04 2.90
CA HIS A 139 -7.92 8.47 4.26
C HIS A 139 -7.55 9.49 5.35
N THR A 140 -6.75 10.51 5.04
CA THR A 140 -6.48 11.61 5.98
C THR A 140 -7.75 12.45 6.22
N SER A 141 -8.50 12.76 5.16
CA SER A 141 -9.79 13.47 5.28
C SER A 141 -10.82 12.64 6.05
N GLU A 142 -10.91 11.34 5.77
CA GLU A 142 -11.81 10.41 6.46
C GLU A 142 -11.51 10.27 7.95
N ARG A 143 -10.22 10.19 8.30
CA ARG A 143 -9.78 10.25 9.70
C ARG A 143 -10.28 11.51 10.39
N GLN A 144 -10.18 12.67 9.74
CA GLN A 144 -10.62 13.93 10.32
C GLN A 144 -12.15 13.97 10.47
N ARG A 145 -12.90 13.52 9.46
CA ARG A 145 -14.35 13.39 9.52
C ARG A 145 -14.80 12.55 10.73
N HIS A 146 -14.20 11.37 10.92
CA HIS A 146 -14.56 10.52 12.05
C HIS A 146 -14.20 11.15 13.40
N ARG A 147 -13.13 11.95 13.51
CA ARG A 147 -12.81 12.71 14.74
C ARG A 147 -13.83 13.79 15.04
N THR A 148 -14.20 14.58 14.04
CA THR A 148 -15.24 15.60 14.18
C THR A 148 -16.56 14.96 14.61
N ASN A 149 -16.94 13.85 14.00
CA ASN A 149 -18.14 13.11 14.39
C ASN A 149 -18.02 12.58 15.82
N ALA A 150 -16.85 12.08 16.25
CA ALA A 150 -16.64 11.62 17.62
C ALA A 150 -16.85 12.73 18.67
N SER A 151 -16.44 13.97 18.36
CA SER A 151 -16.61 15.12 19.25
C SER A 151 -18.04 15.69 19.29
N ALA A 152 -18.87 15.40 18.29
CA ALA A 152 -20.22 15.93 18.14
C ALA A 152 -21.33 14.97 18.63
N ILE A 153 -20.98 13.85 19.27
CA ILE A 153 -21.95 12.87 19.74
C ILE A 153 -22.58 13.34 21.06
N HIS A 154 -23.91 13.44 21.04
CA HIS A 154 -24.72 13.78 22.21
C HIS A 154 -25.76 12.70 22.54
N GLY A 155 -25.73 11.54 21.88
CA GLY A 155 -26.67 10.46 22.15
C GLY A 155 -26.44 9.18 21.36
N HIS A 156 -27.31 8.19 21.57
CA HIS A 156 -27.28 6.94 20.82
C HIS A 156 -27.78 7.12 19.38
N ASN A 157 -27.05 6.56 18.43
CA ASN A 157 -27.45 6.50 17.02
C ASN A 157 -26.91 5.21 16.39
N SER A 158 -27.77 4.20 16.24
CA SER A 158 -27.43 2.88 15.72
C SER A 158 -26.98 2.89 14.26
N GLY A 159 -27.55 3.78 13.43
CA GLY A 159 -27.13 3.98 12.05
C GLY A 159 -25.71 4.51 11.95
N SER A 160 -25.39 5.57 12.71
CA SER A 160 -24.04 6.13 12.77
C SER A 160 -23.02 5.12 13.31
N LEU A 161 -23.44 4.30 14.29
CA LEU A 161 -22.61 3.22 14.85
C LEU A 161 -22.26 2.19 13.77
N HIS A 162 -23.26 1.76 13.00
CA HIS A 162 -23.06 0.84 11.89
C HIS A 162 -22.14 1.44 10.81
N THR A 163 -22.37 2.69 10.40
CA THR A 163 -21.53 3.40 9.43
C THR A 163 -20.08 3.51 9.90
N ALA A 164 -19.83 3.85 11.16
CA ALA A 164 -18.48 3.94 11.71
C ALA A 164 -17.76 2.58 11.68
N ARG A 165 -18.46 1.50 12.03
CA ARG A 165 -17.92 0.13 11.96
C ARG A 165 -17.58 -0.28 10.53
N LEU A 166 -18.50 -0.07 9.59
CA LEU A 166 -18.27 -0.38 8.18
C LEU A 166 -17.09 0.42 7.61
N SER A 167 -17.00 1.71 7.95
CA SER A 167 -15.89 2.58 7.56
C SER A 167 -14.55 2.06 8.07
N SER A 168 -14.51 1.64 9.35
CA SER A 168 -13.34 1.00 9.95
C SER A 168 -12.91 -0.27 9.20
N SER A 169 -13.87 -1.13 8.81
CA SER A 169 -13.56 -2.34 8.03
C SER A 169 -13.02 -2.02 6.64
N ARG A 170 -13.61 -1.03 5.96
CA ARG A 170 -13.11 -0.55 4.65
C ARG A 170 -11.70 0.02 4.76
N ALA A 171 -11.39 0.78 5.82
CA ALA A 171 -10.05 1.29 6.06
C ALA A 171 -9.02 0.15 6.21
N ARG A 172 -9.37 -0.94 6.90
CA ARG A 172 -8.49 -2.11 7.03
C ARG A 172 -8.24 -2.81 5.70
N LEU A 173 -9.25 -2.93 4.85
CA LEU A 173 -9.07 -3.47 3.49
C LEU A 173 -8.10 -2.61 2.67
N GLY A 174 -8.26 -1.28 2.73
CA GLY A 174 -7.32 -0.35 2.10
C GLY A 174 -5.89 -0.48 2.66
N TYR A 175 -5.74 -0.74 3.95
CA TYR A 175 -4.42 -0.99 4.56
C TYR A 175 -3.77 -2.24 3.96
N THR A 176 -4.52 -3.34 3.86
CA THR A 176 -4.02 -4.59 3.27
C THR A 176 -3.60 -4.38 1.82
N GLN A 177 -4.41 -3.68 1.03
CA GLN A 177 -4.09 -3.35 -0.37
C GLN A 177 -2.82 -2.50 -0.47
N ALA A 178 -2.71 -1.44 0.33
CA ALA A 178 -1.52 -0.59 0.36
C ALA A 178 -0.27 -1.35 0.78
N SER A 179 -0.38 -2.24 1.78
CA SER A 179 0.73 -3.05 2.28
C SER A 179 1.22 -4.07 1.24
N LEU A 180 0.31 -4.69 0.50
CA LEU A 180 0.66 -5.60 -0.60
C LEU A 180 1.36 -4.84 -1.73
N SER A 181 0.82 -3.69 -2.13
CA SER A 181 1.43 -2.84 -3.17
C SER A 181 2.82 -2.33 -2.76
N HIS A 182 2.98 -1.92 -1.50
CA HIS A 182 4.28 -1.55 -0.94
C HIS A 182 5.29 -2.72 -0.99
N THR A 183 4.86 -3.93 -0.64
CA THR A 183 5.70 -5.14 -0.75
C THR A 183 6.10 -5.40 -2.20
N HIS A 184 5.16 -5.27 -3.13
CA HIS A 184 5.41 -5.42 -4.56
C HIS A 184 6.49 -4.46 -5.06
N ALA A 185 6.38 -3.17 -4.69
CA ALA A 185 7.40 -2.16 -5.00
C ALA A 185 8.77 -2.53 -4.41
N LYS A 186 8.83 -3.01 -3.17
CA LYS A 186 10.10 -3.44 -2.54
C LYS A 186 10.77 -4.59 -3.29
N ILE A 187 9.99 -5.58 -3.74
CA ILE A 187 10.53 -6.72 -4.50
C ILE A 187 11.08 -6.24 -5.84
N ALA A 188 10.37 -5.37 -6.55
CA ALA A 188 10.86 -4.76 -7.79
C ALA A 188 12.18 -4.00 -7.56
N HIS A 189 12.27 -3.23 -6.47
CA HIS A 189 13.50 -2.53 -6.10
C HIS A 189 14.67 -3.50 -5.83
N ALA A 190 14.42 -4.56 -5.07
CA ALA A 190 15.45 -5.56 -4.75
C ALA A 190 16.01 -6.23 -6.03
N HIS A 191 15.17 -6.47 -7.02
CA HIS A 191 15.64 -6.94 -8.33
C HIS A 191 16.50 -5.89 -9.06
N LEU A 192 16.17 -4.61 -8.98
CA LEU A 192 17.02 -3.56 -9.57
C LEU A 192 18.37 -3.43 -8.86
N ASP A 193 18.41 -3.60 -7.53
CA ASP A 193 19.65 -3.62 -6.74
C ASP A 193 20.52 -4.84 -7.07
N ALA A 194 19.91 -6.02 -7.22
CA ALA A 194 20.60 -7.21 -7.68
C ALA A 194 21.15 -7.04 -9.09
N ALA A 195 20.36 -6.44 -10.00
CA ALA A 195 20.80 -6.14 -11.34
C ALA A 195 22.00 -5.19 -11.37
N HIS A 196 21.98 -4.17 -10.51
CA HIS A 196 23.08 -3.22 -10.38
C HIS A 196 24.35 -3.92 -9.86
N SER A 197 24.22 -4.75 -8.82
CA SER A 197 25.35 -5.52 -8.26
C SER A 197 25.99 -6.44 -9.31
N HIS A 198 25.18 -7.14 -10.09
CA HIS A 198 25.68 -7.95 -11.20
C HIS A 198 26.30 -7.13 -12.33
N HIS A 199 25.77 -5.93 -12.61
CA HIS A 199 26.37 -5.03 -13.58
C HIS A 199 27.78 -4.59 -13.15
N LEU A 200 27.97 -4.23 -11.88
CA LEU A 200 29.28 -3.88 -11.33
C LEU A 200 30.26 -5.07 -11.36
N ALA A 201 29.80 -6.26 -11.00
CA ALA A 201 30.60 -7.48 -11.10
C ALA A 201 31.05 -7.73 -12.55
N ALA A 202 30.15 -7.57 -13.52
CA ALA A 202 30.49 -7.72 -14.93
C ALA A 202 31.55 -6.72 -15.42
N GLN A 203 31.50 -5.47 -14.94
CA GLN A 203 32.53 -4.46 -15.25
C GLN A 203 33.89 -4.87 -14.67
N LYS A 204 33.91 -5.35 -13.43
CA LYS A 204 35.13 -5.83 -12.76
C LYS A 204 35.78 -6.96 -13.54
N PHE A 205 35.06 -8.04 -13.83
CA PHE A 205 35.61 -9.18 -14.57
C PHE A 205 36.09 -8.78 -15.97
N ARG A 206 35.40 -7.83 -16.62
CA ARG A 206 35.85 -7.28 -17.90
C ARG A 206 37.19 -6.57 -17.79
N SER A 207 37.42 -5.81 -16.71
CA SER A 207 38.71 -5.15 -16.47
C SER A 207 39.83 -6.12 -16.12
N GLU A 208 39.50 -7.29 -15.59
CA GLU A 208 40.44 -8.36 -15.25
C GLU A 208 40.74 -9.31 -16.42
N GLY A 209 40.08 -9.11 -17.57
CA GLY A 209 40.23 -9.96 -18.77
C GLY A 209 39.38 -11.24 -18.76
N ASP A 210 38.60 -11.48 -17.70
CA ASP A 210 37.68 -12.62 -17.61
C ASP A 210 36.36 -12.30 -18.32
N HIS A 211 36.38 -12.51 -19.64
CA HIS A 211 35.23 -12.24 -20.48
C HIS A 211 34.06 -13.21 -20.27
N GLU A 212 34.30 -14.43 -19.78
CA GLU A 212 33.25 -15.41 -19.54
C GLU A 212 32.42 -15.00 -18.31
N MET A 213 33.07 -14.71 -17.19
CA MET A 213 32.41 -14.22 -15.98
C MET A 213 31.74 -12.86 -16.21
N ALA A 214 32.36 -11.98 -17.01
CA ALA A 214 31.75 -10.71 -17.39
C ALA A 214 30.43 -10.91 -18.18
N ARG A 215 30.36 -11.88 -19.09
CA ARG A 215 29.13 -12.21 -19.83
C ARG A 215 28.07 -12.82 -18.92
N TYR A 216 28.45 -13.76 -18.05
CA TYR A 216 27.54 -14.37 -17.08
C TYR A 216 26.85 -13.31 -16.22
N HIS A 217 27.63 -12.44 -15.58
CA HIS A 217 27.08 -11.39 -14.73
C HIS A 217 26.27 -10.34 -15.51
N SER A 218 26.67 -10.01 -16.74
CA SER A 218 25.84 -9.16 -17.62
C SER A 218 24.47 -9.82 -17.92
N GLY A 219 24.46 -11.13 -18.13
CA GLY A 219 23.26 -11.93 -18.30
C GLY A 219 22.35 -11.90 -17.07
N GLN A 220 22.92 -12.12 -15.87
CA GLN A 220 22.15 -12.05 -14.61
C GLN A 220 21.60 -10.65 -14.34
N ALA A 221 22.38 -9.60 -14.62
CA ALA A 221 21.91 -8.22 -14.52
C ALA A 221 20.67 -7.98 -15.40
N ARG A 222 20.66 -8.52 -16.62
CA ARG A 222 19.50 -8.45 -17.52
C ARG A 222 18.30 -9.24 -16.98
N VAL A 223 18.50 -10.46 -16.49
CA VAL A 223 17.42 -11.28 -15.90
C VAL A 223 16.74 -10.51 -14.77
N HIS A 224 17.51 -9.94 -13.86
CA HIS A 224 16.95 -9.17 -12.75
C HIS A 224 16.24 -7.88 -13.19
N ARG A 225 16.75 -7.15 -14.19
CA ARG A 225 16.02 -6.00 -14.77
C ARG A 225 14.69 -6.42 -15.38
N THR A 226 14.66 -7.56 -16.07
CA THR A 226 13.42 -8.10 -16.64
C THR A 226 12.44 -8.52 -15.55
N SER A 227 12.91 -9.17 -14.48
CA SER A 227 12.06 -9.53 -13.34
C SER A 227 11.48 -8.28 -12.65
N ALA A 228 12.29 -7.23 -12.44
CA ALA A 228 11.80 -5.95 -11.93
C ALA A 228 10.73 -5.34 -12.85
N ALA A 229 10.95 -5.37 -14.18
CA ALA A 229 10.00 -4.83 -15.14
C ALA A 229 8.68 -5.62 -15.20
N ARG A 230 8.68 -6.93 -14.95
CA ARG A 230 7.46 -7.75 -14.82
C ARG A 230 6.66 -7.46 -13.55
N LEU A 231 7.30 -6.81 -12.58
CA LEU A 231 6.66 -6.30 -11.37
C LEU A 231 6.26 -4.82 -11.55
N ALA A 232 6.30 -4.29 -12.78
CA ALA A 232 5.71 -3.00 -13.04
C ALA A 232 4.16 -3.14 -12.98
N PRO A 233 3.46 -2.20 -12.32
CA PRO A 233 2.01 -2.17 -12.32
C PRO A 233 1.46 -2.28 -13.75
N GLY A 234 0.60 -3.25 -14.00
CA GLY A 234 -0.05 -3.42 -15.31
C GLY A 234 0.79 -4.13 -16.40
N SER A 235 1.99 -4.65 -16.12
CA SER A 235 2.85 -5.30 -17.13
C SER A 235 2.47 -6.73 -17.55
N LEU A 236 1.24 -7.17 -17.29
CA LEU A 236 0.71 -8.51 -17.65
C LEU A 236 -0.28 -8.46 -18.82
N ASN A 237 -0.18 -7.46 -19.69
CA ASN A 237 -0.94 -7.40 -20.94
C ASN A 237 -0.07 -7.74 -22.14
#